data_AF-A0A7C6N1L2-F1
#
_entry.id   AF-A0A7C6N1L2-F1
#
_cell.length_a   1.000
_cell.length_b   1.000
_cell.length_c   1.000
_cell.angle_alpha   90.00
_cell.angle_beta   90.00
_cell.angle_gamma   90.00
#
_symmetry.space_group_name_H-M   'P 1'
#
loop_
_entity.id
_entity.type
_entity.pdbx_description
1 polymer ?
#
loop_
_entity_poly.entity_id
_entity_poly.type
_entity_poly.pdbx_seq_one_letter_code
_entity_poly.pdbx_strand_id
1 'polypeptide(L)'
;MKKWFSKKIGRYLVYALLGILLITLFIISDAYNRKQQFVFLTFPKNYSITSQSTSNINLMLYAREKRTMYFDSSCISRTTLVDNITKDFYQLQDVEITCNEEIINHQDQRYYGYDFKAVFPFKVEELLLIEDAYLEFTYHNGEVLTMRVGSFAFDEIKINEEVRVTYLKGIPATIGNYVSLGSIIIEITNDSDQVINLNNLQFISPFIKPNYDYVMEIPKDIARGEIHLEDVLSDYDFKKTSFKSHFDIIVEAGSTKHLLIPLVYLKNTFINQVAFKLNYYVNDGVSTITSPSFCYFKTKREITPPEQLIYVRN
;
A
#
# COMPACT_ATOMS: atom_id res chain seq x y z
N MET A 1 -61.30 -37.44 35.61
CA MET A 1 -60.76 -36.85 34.35
C MET A 1 -60.15 -35.45 34.49
N LYS A 2 -60.70 -34.50 35.26
CA LYS A 2 -60.16 -33.12 35.41
C LYS A 2 -58.70 -33.01 35.93
N LYS A 3 -58.29 -33.86 36.88
CA LYS A 3 -56.91 -33.85 37.43
C LYS A 3 -55.83 -34.31 36.45
N TRP A 4 -56.18 -35.08 35.42
CA TRP A 4 -55.23 -35.60 34.43
C TRP A 4 -54.94 -34.60 33.30
N PHE A 5 -55.97 -33.87 32.87
CA PHE A 5 -55.84 -32.76 31.92
C PHE A 5 -55.04 -31.60 32.50
N SER A 6 -55.25 -31.25 33.78
CA SER A 6 -54.46 -30.22 34.48
C SER A 6 -52.97 -30.54 34.55
N LYS A 7 -52.59 -31.80 34.75
CA LYS A 7 -51.17 -32.22 34.76
C LYS A 7 -50.52 -32.18 33.37
N LYS A 8 -51.25 -32.54 32.31
CA LYS A 8 -50.75 -32.44 30.93
C LYS A 8 -50.57 -30.99 30.50
N ILE A 9 -51.57 -30.13 30.75
CA ILE A 9 -51.49 -28.69 30.47
C ILE A 9 -50.34 -28.05 31.26
N GLY A 10 -50.17 -28.42 32.53
CA GLY A 10 -49.03 -27.97 33.34
C GLY A 10 -47.67 -28.37 32.76
N ARG A 11 -47.54 -29.58 32.21
CA ARG A 11 -46.31 -30.02 31.52
C ARG A 11 -46.04 -29.22 30.24
N TYR A 12 -47.06 -28.98 29.41
CA TYR A 12 -46.90 -28.15 28.21
C TYR A 12 -46.52 -26.70 28.55
N LEU A 13 -47.07 -26.13 29.62
CA LEU A 13 -46.66 -24.81 30.12
C LEU A 13 -45.20 -24.80 30.59
N VAL A 14 -44.75 -25.84 31.30
CA VAL A 14 -43.34 -25.97 31.72
C VAL A 14 -42.41 -26.10 30.51
N TYR A 15 -42.76 -26.90 29.50
CA TYR A 15 -41.96 -26.99 28.27
C TYR A 15 -41.94 -25.68 27.47
N ALA A 16 -43.05 -24.95 27.42
CA ALA A 16 -43.11 -23.65 26.77
C ALA A 16 -42.23 -22.60 27.49
N LEU A 17 -42.26 -22.58 28.83
CA LEU A 17 -41.40 -21.73 29.65
C LEU A 17 -39.91 -22.05 29.47
N LEU A 18 -39.54 -23.34 29.43
CA LEU A 18 -38.18 -23.78 29.14
C LEU A 18 -37.73 -23.38 27.72
N GLY A 19 -38.62 -23.50 26.73
CA GLY A 19 -38.34 -23.06 25.37
C GLY A 19 -38.08 -21.55 25.28
N ILE A 20 -38.90 -20.74 25.95
CA ILE A 20 -38.70 -19.29 26.01
C ILE A 20 -37.38 -18.94 26.71
N LEU A 21 -37.05 -19.62 27.82
CA LEU A 21 -35.79 -19.43 28.54
C LEU A 21 -34.57 -19.75 27.67
N LEU A 22 -34.62 -20.83 26.88
CA LEU A 22 -33.52 -21.20 25.99
C LEU A 22 -33.34 -20.18 24.87
N ILE A 23 -34.43 -19.68 24.29
CA ILE A 23 -34.38 -18.64 23.26
C ILE A 23 -33.82 -17.33 23.83
N THR A 24 -34.23 -16.92 25.03
CA THR A 24 -33.69 -15.70 25.65
C THR A 24 -32.22 -15.85 26.02
N LEU A 25 -31.79 -17.02 26.54
CA LEU A 25 -30.38 -17.30 26.78
C LEU A 25 -29.56 -17.28 25.48
N PHE A 26 -30.08 -17.84 24.39
CA PHE A 26 -29.43 -17.79 23.08
C PHE A 26 -29.28 -16.35 22.58
N ILE A 27 -30.33 -15.53 22.68
CA ILE A 27 -30.29 -14.11 22.28
C ILE A 27 -29.31 -13.31 23.16
N ILE A 28 -29.29 -13.55 24.47
CA ILE A 28 -28.35 -12.88 25.39
C ILE A 28 -26.91 -13.30 25.07
N SER A 29 -26.68 -14.59 24.81
CA SER A 29 -25.37 -15.10 24.43
C SER A 29 -24.89 -14.53 23.09
N ASP A 30 -25.77 -14.47 22.06
CA ASP A 30 -25.42 -13.86 20.76
C ASP A 30 -25.12 -12.36 20.92
N ALA A 31 -25.94 -11.64 21.70
CA ALA A 31 -25.72 -10.23 21.98
C ALA A 31 -24.42 -9.98 22.77
N TYR A 32 -24.05 -10.89 23.68
CA TYR A 32 -22.80 -10.82 24.43
C TYR A 32 -21.59 -11.11 23.52
N ASN A 33 -21.67 -12.15 22.68
CA ASN A 33 -20.62 -12.49 21.73
C ASN A 33 -20.39 -11.37 20.69
N ARG A 34 -21.46 -10.75 20.18
CA ARG A 34 -21.35 -9.59 19.27
C ARG A 34 -20.69 -8.37 19.93
N LYS A 35 -20.83 -8.18 21.24
CA LYS A 35 -20.11 -7.13 21.98
C LYS A 35 -18.61 -7.39 22.13
N GLN A 36 -18.16 -8.62 21.90
CA GLN A 36 -16.74 -8.99 21.94
C GLN A 36 -16.09 -9.01 20.55
N GLN A 37 -16.85 -8.69 19.49
CA GLN A 37 -16.35 -8.59 18.12
C GLN A 37 -15.96 -7.15 17.80
N PHE A 38 -14.67 -6.93 17.58
CA PHE A 38 -14.12 -5.67 17.10
C PHE A 38 -13.85 -5.79 15.61
N VAL A 39 -14.22 -4.77 14.85
CA VAL A 39 -14.10 -4.79 13.39
C VAL A 39 -13.22 -3.64 12.94
N PHE A 40 -12.17 -4.00 12.21
CA PHE A 40 -11.19 -3.09 11.65
C PHE A 40 -11.22 -3.17 10.13
N LEU A 41 -10.88 -2.07 9.48
CA LEU A 41 -10.78 -1.98 8.04
C LEU A 41 -9.45 -1.34 7.66
N THR A 42 -8.77 -1.93 6.69
CA THR A 42 -7.57 -1.36 6.07
C THR A 42 -7.76 -1.26 4.56
N PHE A 43 -6.95 -0.41 3.93
CA PHE A 43 -6.87 -0.30 2.47
C PHE A 43 -5.44 -0.63 2.06
N PRO A 44 -5.14 -1.91 1.77
CA PRO A 44 -3.80 -2.32 1.41
C PRO A 44 -3.29 -1.55 0.19
N LYS A 45 -2.07 -1.00 0.29
CA LYS A 45 -1.42 -0.23 -0.79
C LYS A 45 0.04 -0.60 -0.96
N ASN A 46 0.63 -0.11 -2.04
CA ASN A 46 2.06 -0.24 -2.30
C ASN A 46 2.76 1.04 -1.81
N TYR A 47 3.54 0.92 -0.75
CA TYR A 47 4.29 2.02 -0.16
C TYR A 47 5.72 2.00 -0.67
N SER A 48 6.09 3.06 -1.38
CA SER A 48 7.46 3.28 -1.84
C SER A 48 8.07 4.39 -1.01
N ILE A 49 9.05 4.06 -0.17
CA ILE A 49 9.61 4.95 0.85
C ILE A 49 11.11 5.09 0.66
N THR A 50 11.57 6.34 0.54
CA THR A 50 12.98 6.70 0.38
C THR A 50 13.41 7.59 1.52
N SER A 51 14.54 7.31 2.18
CA SER A 51 15.07 8.15 3.26
C SER A 51 16.59 8.16 3.30
N GLN A 52 17.18 9.17 3.96
CA GLN A 52 18.61 9.23 4.26
C GLN A 52 18.96 8.51 5.57
N SER A 53 18.01 8.43 6.50
CA SER A 53 18.22 7.88 7.84
C SER A 53 17.03 7.04 8.28
N THR A 54 16.05 7.63 8.94
CA THR A 54 14.83 6.98 9.39
C THR A 54 13.67 7.27 8.44
N SER A 55 12.78 6.29 8.27
CA SER A 55 11.67 6.39 7.33
C SER A 55 10.36 6.50 8.09
N ASN A 56 9.56 7.53 7.78
CA ASN A 56 8.22 7.67 8.35
C ASN A 56 7.23 6.80 7.57
N ILE A 57 6.50 5.96 8.31
CA ILE A 57 5.38 5.18 7.81
C ILE A 57 4.10 5.89 8.23
N ASN A 58 3.27 6.26 7.26
CA ASN A 58 1.96 6.86 7.50
C ASN A 58 0.88 5.99 6.85
N LEU A 59 -0.09 5.54 7.65
CA LEU A 59 -1.17 4.66 7.21
C LEU A 59 -2.51 5.20 7.70
N MET A 60 -3.56 4.94 6.93
CA MET A 60 -4.93 5.17 7.36
C MET A 60 -5.53 3.85 7.81
N LEU A 61 -5.93 3.78 9.08
CA LEU A 61 -6.62 2.64 9.67
C LEU A 61 -8.06 3.05 9.98
N TYR A 62 -8.97 2.08 10.01
CA TYR A 62 -10.35 2.36 10.35
C TYR A 62 -10.87 1.35 11.35
N ALA A 63 -11.69 1.82 12.29
CA ALA A 63 -12.39 0.98 13.25
C ALA A 63 -13.87 1.37 13.31
N ARG A 64 -14.72 0.38 13.57
CA ARG A 64 -16.16 0.62 13.74
C ARG A 64 -16.48 1.47 14.97
N GLU A 65 -15.65 1.37 16.02
CA GLU A 65 -15.82 2.14 17.25
C GLU A 65 -14.95 3.39 17.24
N LYS A 66 -15.53 4.51 17.67
CA LYS A 66 -14.78 5.76 17.88
C LYS A 66 -14.03 5.66 19.20
N ARG A 67 -12.72 5.99 19.21
CA ARG A 67 -11.80 5.87 20.36
C ARG A 67 -11.71 4.44 20.90
N THR A 68 -11.50 3.47 20.02
CA THR A 68 -11.26 2.08 20.42
C THR A 68 -9.93 1.94 21.17
N MET A 69 -9.89 1.12 22.23
CA MET A 69 -8.66 0.84 22.98
C MET A 69 -7.57 0.17 22.13
N TYR A 70 -7.97 -0.51 21.04
CA TYR A 70 -7.04 -1.21 20.14
C TYR A 70 -6.15 -0.23 19.35
N PHE A 71 -6.57 1.02 19.21
CA PHE A 71 -5.83 2.10 18.55
C PHE A 71 -5.39 3.18 19.55
N ASP A 72 -5.43 2.88 20.85
CA ASP A 72 -4.78 3.70 21.86
C ASP A 72 -3.31 3.26 21.98
N SER A 73 -2.39 4.13 21.58
CA SER A 73 -0.95 3.82 21.61
C SER A 73 -0.44 3.51 23.01
N SER A 74 -1.09 4.00 24.08
CA SER A 74 -0.72 3.68 25.47
C SER A 74 -1.04 2.25 25.87
N CYS A 75 -1.92 1.57 25.13
CA CYS A 75 -2.25 0.16 25.35
C CYS A 75 -1.31 -0.79 24.59
N ILE A 76 -0.57 -0.26 23.60
CA ILE A 76 0.28 -1.04 22.70
C ILE A 76 1.69 -1.09 23.28
N SER A 77 2.17 -2.31 23.54
CA SER A 77 3.53 -2.55 24.05
C SER A 77 4.58 -2.59 22.93
N ARG A 78 4.19 -3.07 21.75
CA ARG A 78 5.09 -3.22 20.60
C ARG A 78 4.29 -3.21 19.31
N THR A 79 4.86 -2.55 18.31
CA THR A 79 4.33 -2.52 16.94
C THR A 79 5.37 -3.07 15.98
N THR A 80 4.97 -4.00 15.13
CA THR A 80 5.84 -4.63 14.13
C THR A 80 5.21 -4.59 12.75
N LEU A 81 6.03 -4.39 11.73
CA LEU A 81 5.71 -4.67 10.34
C LEU A 81 6.22 -6.06 10.03
N VAL A 82 5.36 -6.95 9.53
CA VAL A 82 5.67 -8.36 9.28
C VAL A 82 5.48 -8.65 7.80
N ASP A 83 6.46 -9.31 7.18
CA ASP A 83 6.30 -9.92 5.87
C ASP A 83 5.67 -11.30 6.03
N ASN A 84 4.45 -11.48 5.53
CA ASN A 84 3.75 -12.74 5.62
C ASN A 84 4.32 -13.83 4.68
N ILE A 85 5.16 -13.46 3.69
CA ILE A 85 5.86 -14.40 2.81
C ILE A 85 7.12 -14.92 3.49
N THR A 86 8.06 -14.04 3.82
CA THR A 86 9.37 -14.45 4.40
C THR A 86 9.31 -14.74 5.89
N LYS A 87 8.27 -14.22 6.58
CA LYS A 87 8.12 -14.22 8.04
C LYS A 87 9.10 -13.31 8.78
N ASP A 88 9.79 -12.41 8.05
CA ASP A 88 10.61 -11.37 8.66
C ASP A 88 9.73 -10.35 9.38
N PHE A 89 10.25 -9.76 10.45
CA PHE A 89 9.56 -8.74 11.23
C PHE A 89 10.47 -7.56 11.54
N TYR A 90 9.90 -6.37 11.49
CA TYR A 90 10.59 -5.11 11.68
C TYR A 90 9.87 -4.32 12.76
N GLN A 91 10.54 -4.11 13.90
CA GLN A 91 9.96 -3.33 14.99
C GLN A 91 9.96 -1.85 14.65
N LEU A 92 8.79 -1.24 14.74
CA LEU A 92 8.59 0.19 14.52
C LEU A 92 8.77 0.97 15.83
N GLN A 93 9.18 2.23 15.71
CA GLN A 93 9.39 3.17 16.81
C GLN A 93 8.46 4.38 16.69
N ASP A 94 8.37 5.19 17.75
CA ASP A 94 7.61 6.45 17.80
C ASP A 94 6.19 6.31 17.23
N VAL A 95 5.48 5.27 17.68
CA VAL A 95 4.15 4.95 17.19
C VAL A 95 3.13 5.92 17.76
N GLU A 96 2.45 6.62 16.86
CA GLU A 96 1.34 7.52 17.15
C GLU A 96 0.10 7.05 16.39
N ILE A 97 -1.04 6.98 17.07
CA ILE A 97 -2.33 6.67 16.45
C ILE A 97 -3.34 7.72 16.91
N THR A 98 -3.88 8.48 15.95
CA THR A 98 -4.82 9.57 16.24
C THR A 98 -6.11 9.40 15.47
N CYS A 99 -7.24 9.37 16.18
CA CYS A 99 -8.56 9.40 15.54
C CYS A 99 -8.73 10.74 14.81
N ASN A 100 -9.09 10.68 13.52
CA ASN A 100 -9.37 11.86 12.72
C ASN A 100 -10.88 12.00 12.48
N GLU A 101 -11.26 12.97 11.64
CA GLU A 101 -12.67 13.25 11.31
C GLU A 101 -13.19 12.42 10.13
N GLU A 102 -12.32 11.62 9.48
CA GLU A 102 -12.68 10.82 8.33
C GLU A 102 -13.64 9.70 8.74
N ILE A 103 -14.70 9.54 7.96
CA ILE A 103 -15.70 8.50 8.15
C ILE A 103 -15.97 7.86 6.79
N ILE A 104 -15.93 6.54 6.76
CA ILE A 104 -16.28 5.76 5.58
C ILE A 104 -17.44 4.82 5.90
N ASN A 105 -18.24 4.53 4.87
CA ASN A 105 -19.29 3.53 4.94
C ASN A 105 -18.88 2.33 4.11
N HIS A 106 -18.89 1.14 4.72
CA HIS A 106 -18.60 -0.12 4.05
C HIS A 106 -19.59 -1.19 4.53
N GLN A 107 -20.27 -1.87 3.60
CA GLN A 107 -21.30 -2.88 3.89
C GLN A 107 -22.35 -2.40 4.91
N ASP A 108 -22.91 -1.21 4.69
CA ASP A 108 -23.90 -0.55 5.58
C ASP A 108 -23.43 -0.30 7.02
N GLN A 109 -22.11 -0.40 7.27
CA GLN A 109 -21.49 -0.06 8.54
C GLN A 109 -20.62 1.18 8.42
N ARG A 110 -20.64 1.99 9.49
CA ARG A 110 -19.84 3.20 9.61
C ARG A 110 -18.51 2.87 10.29
N TYR A 111 -17.41 3.37 9.72
CA TYR A 111 -16.08 3.27 10.30
C TYR A 111 -15.48 4.66 10.49
N TYR A 112 -14.70 4.83 11.55
CA TYR A 112 -13.98 6.04 11.90
C TYR A 112 -12.51 5.89 11.52
N GLY A 113 -11.93 6.92 10.92
CA GLY A 113 -10.53 6.97 10.49
C GLY A 113 -9.56 7.27 11.63
N TYR A 114 -8.38 6.67 11.51
CA TYR A 114 -7.26 6.83 12.42
C TYR A 114 -5.98 6.97 11.60
N ASP A 115 -5.28 8.08 11.81
CA ASP A 115 -3.95 8.28 11.27
C ASP A 115 -2.95 7.50 12.13
N PHE A 116 -2.33 6.49 11.53
CA PHE A 116 -1.22 5.75 12.10
C PHE A 116 0.09 6.34 11.57
N LYS A 117 0.98 6.71 12.48
CA LYS A 117 2.34 7.17 12.18
C LYS A 117 3.33 6.34 12.97
N ALA A 118 4.41 5.94 12.32
CA ALA A 118 5.51 5.28 13.00
C ALA A 118 6.83 5.51 12.25
N VAL A 119 7.93 5.32 12.97
CA VAL A 119 9.28 5.40 12.43
C VAL A 119 9.81 3.99 12.17
N PHE A 120 10.25 3.74 10.95
CA PHE A 120 11.10 2.60 10.62
C PHE A 120 12.55 2.98 10.98
N PRO A 121 13.15 2.35 12.02
CA PRO A 121 14.34 2.89 12.68
C PRO A 121 15.66 2.46 12.02
N PHE A 122 15.59 1.67 10.94
CA PHE A 122 16.77 1.15 10.27
C PHE A 122 17.06 1.92 9.00
N LYS A 123 18.34 2.23 8.80
CA LYS A 123 18.84 2.61 7.49
C LYS A 123 18.94 1.36 6.62
N VAL A 124 18.50 1.48 5.38
CA VAL A 124 18.48 0.40 4.40
C VAL A 124 19.55 0.70 3.36
N GLU A 125 20.59 -0.13 3.27
CA GLU A 125 21.71 0.06 2.32
C GLU A 125 21.38 -0.43 0.90
N GLU A 126 20.55 -1.47 0.81
CA GLU A 126 20.05 -2.05 -0.43
C GLU A 126 18.53 -2.15 -0.39
N LEU A 127 17.88 -2.08 -1.56
CA LEU A 127 16.41 -2.10 -1.67
C LEU A 127 15.79 -3.24 -0.83
N LEU A 128 15.08 -2.86 0.22
CA LEU A 128 14.33 -3.79 1.08
C LEU A 128 12.90 -3.88 0.58
N LEU A 129 12.44 -5.10 0.30
CA LEU A 129 11.09 -5.38 -0.17
C LEU A 129 10.33 -6.18 0.88
N ILE A 130 9.12 -5.74 1.21
CA ILE A 130 8.13 -6.46 2.02
C ILE A 130 6.90 -6.64 1.14
N GLU A 131 6.73 -7.83 0.57
CA GLU A 131 5.73 -8.05 -0.48
C GLU A 131 4.31 -8.21 0.07
N ASP A 132 4.15 -8.82 1.25
CA ASP A 132 2.85 -9.01 1.88
C ASP A 132 2.90 -8.54 3.35
N ALA A 133 2.74 -7.24 3.52
CA ALA A 133 2.95 -6.54 4.77
C ALA A 133 1.71 -6.56 5.68
N TYR A 134 1.94 -6.97 6.92
CA TYR A 134 0.98 -6.91 8.02
C TYR A 134 1.52 -6.01 9.13
N LEU A 135 0.64 -5.18 9.67
CA LEU A 135 0.89 -4.39 10.87
C LEU A 135 0.37 -5.15 12.07
N GLU A 136 1.26 -5.44 13.02
CA GLU A 136 0.91 -6.15 14.25
C GLU A 136 1.07 -5.24 15.47
N PHE A 137 0.02 -5.17 16.27
CA PHE A 137 0.02 -4.52 17.58
C PHE A 137 0.02 -5.60 18.67
N THR A 138 1.09 -5.68 19.44
CA THR A 138 1.15 -6.48 20.67
C THR A 138 0.76 -5.60 21.86
N TYR A 139 -0.33 -5.92 22.54
CA TYR A 139 -0.81 -5.18 23.71
C TYR A 139 -0.11 -5.63 25.00
N HIS A 140 -0.15 -4.79 26.04
CA HIS A 140 0.46 -5.11 27.34
C HIS A 140 -0.09 -6.38 28.02
N ASN A 141 -1.32 -6.78 27.68
CA ASN A 141 -1.94 -8.02 28.16
C ASN A 141 -1.57 -9.26 27.33
N GLY A 142 -0.70 -9.12 26.32
CA GLY A 142 -0.27 -10.19 25.42
C GLY A 142 -1.21 -10.46 24.24
N GLU A 143 -2.35 -9.78 24.14
CA GLU A 143 -3.20 -9.85 22.94
C GLU A 143 -2.44 -9.30 21.72
N VAL A 144 -2.72 -9.84 20.53
CA VAL A 144 -2.10 -9.42 19.27
C VAL A 144 -3.18 -9.12 18.24
N LEU A 145 -3.16 -7.91 17.69
CA LEU A 145 -3.98 -7.50 16.55
C LEU A 145 -3.12 -7.44 15.30
N THR A 146 -3.44 -8.24 14.28
CA THR A 146 -2.70 -8.33 13.03
C THR A 146 -3.57 -7.88 11.86
N MET A 147 -3.17 -6.82 11.16
CA MET A 147 -3.93 -6.24 10.05
C MET A 147 -3.07 -6.18 8.79
N ARG A 148 -3.61 -6.64 7.66
CA ARG A 148 -2.91 -6.49 6.37
C ARG A 148 -2.90 -5.03 5.95
N VAL A 149 -1.73 -4.51 5.58
CA VAL A 149 -1.55 -3.11 5.19
C VAL A 149 -1.00 -2.93 3.77
N GLY A 150 -0.56 -4.00 3.11
CA GLY A 150 -0.22 -3.97 1.68
C GLY A 150 1.19 -4.45 1.41
N SER A 151 2.04 -3.62 0.81
CA SER A 151 3.46 -3.91 0.57
C SER A 151 4.31 -2.68 0.81
N PHE A 152 5.58 -2.88 1.18
CA PHE A 152 6.53 -1.79 1.37
C PHE A 152 7.79 -2.05 0.57
N ALA A 153 8.37 -0.98 0.04
CA ALA A 153 9.70 -0.96 -0.52
C ALA A 153 10.45 0.21 0.11
N PHE A 154 11.58 -0.08 0.75
CA PHE A 154 12.44 0.91 1.39
C PHE A 154 13.77 0.99 0.65
N ASP A 155 14.24 2.21 0.46
CA ASP A 155 15.52 2.46 -0.20
C ASP A 155 16.19 3.72 0.35
N GLU A 156 17.51 3.83 0.18
CA GLU A 156 18.25 5.04 0.49
C GLU A 156 18.01 6.10 -0.59
N ILE A 157 17.75 7.34 -0.18
CA ILE A 157 17.73 8.46 -1.13
C ILE A 157 19.17 8.89 -1.47
N LYS A 158 19.54 8.71 -2.73
CA LYS A 158 20.79 9.21 -3.31
C LYS A 158 20.48 10.44 -4.16
N ILE A 159 21.04 11.59 -3.77
CA ILE A 159 20.87 12.85 -4.51
C ILE A 159 22.19 13.13 -5.22
N ASN A 160 22.12 13.49 -6.50
CA ASN A 160 23.24 14.02 -7.27
C ASN A 160 22.77 15.35 -7.91
N GLU A 161 23.66 16.34 -7.94
CA GLU A 161 23.39 17.68 -8.49
C GLU A 161 23.62 17.76 -10.01
N GLU A 162 24.34 16.81 -10.61
CA GLU A 162 24.69 16.75 -12.04
C GLU A 162 23.51 16.39 -12.93
N VAL A 163 22.55 15.64 -12.39
CA VAL A 163 21.39 15.14 -13.13
C VAL A 163 20.13 15.40 -12.32
N ARG A 164 19.19 16.14 -12.92
CA ARG A 164 17.91 16.46 -12.27
C ARG A 164 16.74 15.86 -13.03
N VAL A 165 15.79 15.32 -12.27
CA VAL A 165 14.45 15.00 -12.76
C VAL A 165 13.58 16.24 -12.56
N THR A 166 13.24 16.94 -13.64
CA THR A 166 12.54 18.24 -13.59
C THR A 166 11.04 18.11 -13.82
N TYR A 167 10.59 17.00 -14.39
CA TYR A 167 9.18 16.73 -14.64
C TYR A 167 8.88 15.23 -14.56
N LEU A 168 7.76 14.90 -13.92
CA LEU A 168 7.21 13.56 -13.82
C LEU A 168 5.72 13.59 -14.17
N LYS A 169 5.31 12.67 -15.03
CA LYS A 169 3.90 12.43 -15.37
C LYS A 169 3.62 10.95 -15.48
N GLY A 170 2.48 10.50 -14.99
CA GLY A 170 2.03 9.13 -15.21
C GLY A 170 1.01 9.06 -16.32
N ILE A 171 1.05 7.94 -17.04
CA ILE A 171 -0.01 7.55 -17.96
C ILE A 171 -0.76 6.40 -17.30
N PRO A 172 -2.03 6.61 -16.88
CA PRO A 172 -2.84 5.53 -16.33
C PRO A 172 -3.22 4.54 -17.42
N ALA A 173 -3.34 3.27 -17.05
CA ALA A 173 -3.80 2.18 -17.90
C ALA A 173 -4.62 1.17 -17.09
N THR A 174 -5.41 0.35 -17.78
CA THR A 174 -6.19 -0.72 -17.13
C THR A 174 -5.33 -1.97 -16.99
N ILE A 175 -5.02 -2.36 -15.75
CA ILE A 175 -4.22 -3.53 -15.42
C ILE A 175 -5.08 -4.52 -14.63
N GLY A 176 -5.56 -5.55 -15.31
CA GLY A 176 -6.58 -6.44 -14.75
C GLY A 176 -7.86 -5.65 -14.42
N ASN A 177 -8.24 -5.60 -13.15
CA ASN A 177 -9.44 -4.88 -12.69
C ASN A 177 -9.15 -3.47 -12.14
N TYR A 178 -7.90 -3.00 -12.26
CA TYR A 178 -7.47 -1.73 -11.66
C TYR A 178 -7.12 -0.72 -12.75
N VAL A 179 -7.48 0.55 -12.55
CA VAL A 179 -6.85 1.67 -13.26
C VAL A 179 -5.56 2.01 -12.51
N SER A 180 -4.42 1.64 -13.08
CA SER A 180 -3.10 1.70 -12.44
C SER A 180 -2.10 2.45 -13.32
N LEU A 181 -0.89 2.70 -12.83
CA LEU A 181 0.18 3.35 -13.58
C LEU A 181 0.68 2.44 -14.71
N GLY A 182 0.44 2.80 -15.97
CA GLY A 182 0.90 2.02 -17.12
C GLY A 182 2.29 2.41 -17.60
N SER A 183 2.60 3.71 -17.58
CA SER A 183 3.90 4.27 -17.98
C SER A 183 4.19 5.52 -17.18
N ILE A 184 5.47 5.87 -17.05
CA ILE A 184 5.89 7.20 -16.62
C ILE A 184 6.50 7.97 -17.79
N ILE A 185 6.37 9.28 -17.76
CA ILE A 185 7.14 10.22 -18.55
C ILE A 185 8.06 10.96 -17.58
N ILE A 186 9.35 10.99 -17.90
CA ILE A 186 10.37 11.67 -17.12
C ILE A 186 11.10 12.70 -17.98
N GLU A 187 11.25 13.93 -17.47
CA GLU A 187 12.16 14.94 -18.04
C GLU A 187 13.45 14.90 -17.22
N ILE A 188 14.56 14.60 -17.88
CA ILE A 188 15.89 14.54 -17.28
C ILE A 188 16.75 15.64 -17.88
N THR A 189 17.26 16.51 -17.02
CA THR A 189 18.24 17.54 -17.36
C THR A 189 19.61 17.11 -16.90
N ASN A 190 20.59 17.19 -17.81
CA ASN A 190 22.00 17.04 -17.49
C ASN A 190 22.58 18.44 -17.26
N ASP A 191 22.84 18.77 -15.99
CA ASP A 191 23.43 20.04 -15.57
C ASP A 191 24.97 19.99 -15.49
N SER A 192 25.57 18.82 -15.76
CA SER A 192 27.03 18.68 -15.84
C SER A 192 27.61 19.25 -17.13
N ASP A 193 28.93 19.41 -17.16
CA ASP A 193 29.72 19.78 -18.34
C ASP A 193 30.09 18.57 -19.23
N GLN A 194 29.57 17.38 -18.88
CA GLN A 194 29.92 16.12 -19.53
C GLN A 194 28.71 15.45 -20.15
N VAL A 195 28.94 14.60 -21.13
CA VAL A 195 27.91 13.73 -21.69
C VAL A 195 27.64 12.61 -20.69
N ILE A 196 26.37 12.35 -20.42
CA ILE A 196 25.95 11.25 -19.55
C ILE A 196 25.23 10.18 -20.35
N ASN A 197 25.37 8.92 -19.92
CA ASN A 197 24.59 7.82 -20.47
C ASN A 197 23.63 7.28 -19.41
N LEU A 198 22.33 7.46 -19.63
CA LEU A 198 21.29 6.87 -18.81
C LEU A 198 21.17 5.38 -19.15
N ASN A 199 21.38 4.52 -18.15
CA ASN A 199 21.46 3.09 -18.38
C ASN A 199 20.29 2.30 -17.80
N ASN A 200 19.89 2.61 -16.57
CA ASN A 200 18.97 1.76 -15.83
C ASN A 200 18.04 2.60 -14.97
N LEU A 201 16.76 2.22 -14.96
CA LEU A 201 15.78 2.71 -14.00
C LEU A 201 15.26 1.53 -13.17
N GLN A 202 15.21 1.67 -11.86
CA GLN A 202 14.62 0.68 -10.96
C GLN A 202 13.49 1.33 -10.18
N PHE A 203 12.27 0.82 -10.33
CA PHE A 203 11.17 1.21 -9.44
C PHE A 203 11.40 0.64 -8.05
N ILE A 204 11.13 1.45 -7.03
CA ILE A 204 11.17 1.05 -5.62
C ILE A 204 9.81 0.44 -5.31
N SER A 205 9.59 -0.78 -5.81
CA SER A 205 8.36 -1.55 -5.67
C SER A 205 8.64 -3.03 -5.95
N PRO A 206 7.99 -3.97 -5.23
CA PRO A 206 8.12 -5.39 -5.53
C PRO A 206 7.32 -5.83 -6.76
N PHE A 207 6.38 -5.01 -7.24
CA PHE A 207 5.37 -5.49 -8.21
C PHE A 207 5.53 -4.96 -9.62
N ILE A 208 6.41 -3.99 -9.83
CA ILE A 208 6.61 -3.37 -11.14
C ILE A 208 8.08 -3.23 -11.48
N LYS A 209 8.37 -3.29 -12.78
CA LYS A 209 9.67 -3.04 -13.39
C LYS A 209 9.47 -2.22 -14.66
N PRO A 210 10.47 -1.45 -15.14
CA PRO A 210 10.37 -0.86 -16.47
C PRO A 210 10.44 -1.95 -17.55
N ASN A 211 9.85 -1.66 -18.70
CA ASN A 211 10.01 -2.44 -19.91
C ASN A 211 11.04 -1.78 -20.84
N TYR A 212 12.31 -2.16 -20.70
CA TYR A 212 13.41 -1.54 -21.45
C TYR A 212 13.30 -1.72 -22.97
N ASP A 213 12.55 -2.71 -23.44
CA ASP A 213 12.30 -2.92 -24.88
C ASP A 213 11.57 -1.73 -25.51
N TYR A 214 10.79 -0.99 -24.71
CA TYR A 214 9.90 0.09 -25.15
C TYR A 214 10.26 1.46 -24.55
N VAL A 215 11.37 1.56 -23.82
CA VAL A 215 11.88 2.86 -23.36
C VAL A 215 12.34 3.67 -24.56
N MET A 216 11.85 4.90 -24.68
CA MET A 216 12.19 5.78 -25.80
C MET A 216 12.13 7.26 -25.42
N GLU A 217 12.85 8.07 -26.19
CA GLU A 217 12.75 9.52 -26.16
C GLU A 217 11.49 9.99 -26.89
N ILE A 218 10.78 10.94 -26.30
CA ILE A 218 9.57 11.55 -26.87
C ILE A 218 9.74 13.07 -27.00
N PRO A 219 9.10 13.71 -28.00
CA PRO A 219 9.05 15.17 -28.11
C PRO A 219 8.45 15.85 -26.86
N LYS A 220 8.95 17.04 -26.52
CA LYS A 220 8.53 17.82 -25.34
C LYS A 220 7.03 18.15 -25.31
N ASP A 221 6.50 18.50 -26.47
CA ASP A 221 5.09 18.80 -26.71
C ASP A 221 4.19 17.59 -26.44
N ILE A 222 4.62 16.40 -26.86
CA ILE A 222 3.96 15.13 -26.52
C ILE A 222 4.08 14.83 -25.01
N ALA A 223 5.28 15.00 -24.44
CA ALA A 223 5.55 14.74 -23.03
C ALA A 223 4.66 15.56 -22.08
N ARG A 224 4.34 16.80 -22.45
CA ARG A 224 3.53 17.74 -21.66
C ARG A 224 2.04 17.69 -21.98
N GLY A 225 1.66 17.18 -23.15
CA GLY A 225 0.27 17.02 -23.60
C GLY A 225 -0.44 15.82 -22.97
N GLU A 226 -1.76 15.71 -23.15
CA GLU A 226 -2.50 14.50 -22.80
C GLU A 226 -2.12 13.35 -23.76
N ILE A 227 -1.87 12.18 -23.19
CA ILE A 227 -1.34 11.02 -23.90
C ILE A 227 -1.94 9.76 -23.29
N HIS A 228 -2.46 8.88 -24.14
CA HIS A 228 -2.82 7.52 -23.74
C HIS A 228 -1.73 6.56 -24.19
N LEU A 229 -1.49 5.49 -23.41
CA LEU A 229 -0.40 4.58 -23.73
C LEU A 229 -0.63 3.88 -25.08
N GLU A 230 -1.89 3.55 -25.37
CA GLU A 230 -2.32 2.90 -26.62
C GLU A 230 -2.03 3.74 -27.87
N ASP A 231 -1.97 5.07 -27.73
CA ASP A 231 -1.64 5.98 -28.84
C ASP A 231 -0.17 5.88 -29.26
N VAL A 232 0.69 5.40 -28.35
CA VAL A 232 2.14 5.35 -28.54
C VAL A 232 2.65 3.91 -28.67
N LEU A 233 2.04 2.98 -27.93
CA LEU A 233 2.38 1.57 -27.89
C LEU A 233 1.11 0.75 -28.11
N SER A 234 0.82 0.45 -29.38
CA SER A 234 -0.31 -0.41 -29.73
C SER A 234 -0.10 -1.84 -29.21
N ASP A 235 -1.15 -2.42 -28.63
CA ASP A 235 -1.16 -3.80 -28.10
C ASP A 235 -0.09 -4.08 -27.04
N TYR A 236 0.25 -3.08 -26.22
CA TYR A 236 1.23 -3.24 -25.15
C TYR A 236 0.75 -4.23 -24.08
N ASP A 237 1.53 -5.29 -23.85
CA ASP A 237 1.27 -6.28 -22.81
C ASP A 237 2.05 -5.97 -21.53
N PHE A 238 1.33 -5.53 -20.50
CA PHE A 238 1.87 -5.23 -19.17
C PHE A 238 2.41 -6.46 -18.42
N LYS A 239 2.23 -7.68 -18.92
CA LYS A 239 2.82 -8.91 -18.35
C LYS A 239 4.08 -9.38 -19.06
N LYS A 240 4.35 -8.87 -20.26
CA LYS A 240 5.51 -9.27 -21.05
C LYS A 240 6.77 -8.62 -20.49
N THR A 241 7.67 -9.43 -19.98
CA THR A 241 8.97 -8.96 -19.48
C THR A 241 9.86 -8.52 -20.65
N SER A 242 10.68 -7.50 -20.40
CA SER A 242 11.67 -7.02 -21.36
C SER A 242 12.71 -8.10 -21.69
N PHE A 243 13.16 -8.16 -22.94
CA PHE A 243 14.34 -8.93 -23.34
C PHE A 243 15.64 -8.19 -22.99
N LYS A 244 15.61 -6.86 -23.06
CA LYS A 244 16.71 -6.00 -22.59
C LYS A 244 16.75 -5.97 -21.05
N SER A 245 17.95 -5.85 -20.50
CA SER A 245 18.17 -5.65 -19.06
C SER A 245 18.45 -4.20 -18.68
N HIS A 246 18.66 -3.33 -19.66
CA HIS A 246 18.97 -1.92 -19.52
C HIS A 246 18.57 -1.16 -20.80
N PHE A 247 18.57 0.17 -20.75
CA PHE A 247 18.49 1.04 -21.92
C PHE A 247 19.80 1.82 -22.08
N ASP A 248 19.96 2.52 -23.20
CA ASP A 248 21.14 3.32 -23.48
C ASP A 248 20.67 4.63 -24.10
N ILE A 249 20.65 5.69 -23.30
CA ILE A 249 20.19 7.01 -23.72
C ILE A 249 21.24 8.04 -23.31
N ILE A 250 21.88 8.59 -24.33
CA ILE A 250 22.86 9.66 -24.21
C ILE A 250 22.13 10.98 -23.96
N VAL A 251 22.54 11.75 -22.95
CA VAL A 251 22.10 13.13 -22.69
C VAL A 251 23.33 14.04 -22.74
N GLU A 252 23.37 14.93 -23.73
CA GLU A 252 24.48 15.88 -23.91
C GLU A 252 24.59 16.85 -22.72
N ALA A 253 25.78 17.41 -22.51
CA ALA A 253 26.03 18.43 -21.48
C ALA A 253 25.07 19.62 -21.63
N GLY A 254 24.46 20.07 -20.54
CA GLY A 254 23.50 21.17 -20.52
C GLY A 254 22.18 20.91 -21.28
N SER A 255 21.92 19.67 -21.69
CA SER A 255 20.72 19.32 -22.46
C SER A 255 19.63 18.65 -21.60
N THR A 256 18.45 18.47 -22.19
CA THR A 256 17.31 17.84 -21.52
C THR A 256 16.65 16.86 -22.45
N LYS A 257 16.29 15.68 -21.94
CA LYS A 257 15.54 14.65 -22.64
C LYS A 257 14.23 14.31 -21.94
N HIS A 258 13.23 13.93 -22.71
CA HIS A 258 11.94 13.47 -22.20
C HIS A 258 11.79 12.00 -22.59
N LEU A 259 11.63 11.12 -21.61
CA LEU A 259 11.59 9.69 -21.83
C LEU A 259 10.23 9.13 -21.44
N LEU A 260 9.68 8.27 -22.30
CA LEU A 260 8.58 7.39 -21.96
C LEU A 260 9.16 6.07 -21.44
N ILE A 261 8.72 5.65 -20.25
CA ILE A 261 9.16 4.41 -19.61
C ILE A 261 7.92 3.58 -19.24
N PRO A 262 7.54 2.63 -20.10
CA PRO A 262 6.43 1.71 -19.83
C PRO A 262 6.75 0.75 -18.69
N LEU A 263 5.73 0.33 -17.95
CA LEU A 263 5.86 -0.59 -16.83
C LEU A 263 5.49 -2.02 -17.24
N VAL A 264 6.10 -2.99 -16.58
CA VAL A 264 5.71 -4.41 -16.53
C VAL A 264 5.23 -4.71 -15.10
N TYR A 265 4.12 -5.42 -14.98
CA TYR A 265 3.51 -5.84 -13.71
C TYR A 265 3.80 -7.31 -13.41
N LEU A 266 4.60 -7.55 -12.38
CA LEU A 266 4.86 -8.89 -11.85
C LEU A 266 3.62 -9.46 -11.13
N LYS A 267 2.81 -8.59 -10.54
CA LYS A 267 1.52 -8.93 -9.90
C LYS A 267 0.48 -7.88 -10.26
N ASN A 268 -0.78 -8.28 -10.49
CA ASN A 268 -1.85 -7.30 -10.73
C ASN A 268 -2.16 -6.57 -9.42
N THR A 269 -1.89 -5.27 -9.40
CA THR A 269 -2.13 -4.42 -8.23
C THR A 269 -2.36 -2.99 -8.67
N PHE A 270 -3.06 -2.22 -7.84
CA PHE A 270 -3.15 -0.77 -7.99
C PHE A 270 -1.85 -0.10 -7.57
N ILE A 271 -1.29 0.74 -8.42
CA ILE A 271 -0.13 1.61 -8.19
C ILE A 271 -0.44 2.94 -8.86
N ASN A 272 -0.49 4.01 -8.08
CA ASN A 272 -0.57 5.38 -8.60
C ASN A 272 0.56 6.27 -8.07
N GLN A 273 1.35 5.75 -7.14
CA GLN A 273 2.49 6.42 -6.54
C GLN A 273 3.64 5.43 -6.42
N VAL A 274 4.84 5.84 -6.84
CA VAL A 274 6.06 5.05 -6.72
C VAL A 274 7.30 5.94 -6.78
N ALA A 275 8.38 5.54 -6.12
CA ALA A 275 9.70 6.13 -6.21
C ALA A 275 10.58 5.32 -7.18
N PHE A 276 11.67 5.88 -7.69
CA PHE A 276 12.59 5.14 -8.54
C PHE A 276 14.04 5.59 -8.37
N LYS A 277 14.97 4.68 -8.69
CA LYS A 277 16.39 4.97 -8.88
C LYS A 277 16.72 5.02 -10.36
N LEU A 278 17.53 5.98 -10.76
CA LEU A 278 18.07 6.09 -12.10
C LEU A 278 19.60 6.03 -12.01
N ASN A 279 20.18 5.03 -12.66
CA ASN A 279 21.63 4.88 -12.80
C ASN A 279 22.06 5.42 -14.15
N TYR A 280 23.19 6.14 -14.13
CA TYR A 280 23.79 6.71 -15.32
C TYR A 280 25.31 6.67 -15.22
N TYR A 281 25.96 6.71 -16.37
CA TYR A 281 27.41 6.74 -16.48
C TYR A 281 27.90 8.15 -16.79
N VAL A 282 28.95 8.56 -16.09
CA VAL A 282 29.72 9.80 -16.30
C VAL A 282 31.20 9.46 -16.16
N ASN A 283 32.02 9.77 -17.16
CA ASN A 283 33.47 9.48 -17.17
C ASN A 283 33.83 8.05 -16.69
N ASP A 284 33.15 7.04 -17.23
CA ASP A 284 33.32 5.62 -16.88
C ASP A 284 32.92 5.22 -15.44
N GLY A 285 32.42 6.15 -14.62
CA GLY A 285 31.85 5.90 -13.30
C GLY A 285 30.34 5.72 -13.33
N VAL A 286 29.80 4.90 -12.41
CA VAL A 286 28.35 4.76 -12.20
C VAL A 286 27.89 5.72 -11.11
N SER A 287 26.92 6.56 -11.46
CA SER A 287 26.21 7.44 -10.54
C SER A 287 24.74 7.05 -10.46
N THR A 288 24.10 7.36 -9.33
CA THR A 288 22.68 7.07 -9.09
C THR A 288 21.98 8.30 -8.53
N ILE A 289 20.82 8.63 -9.10
CA ILE A 289 19.85 9.51 -8.45
C ILE A 289 18.61 8.72 -8.02
N THR A 290 18.02 9.14 -6.91
CA THR A 290 16.76 8.60 -6.40
C THR A 290 15.70 9.68 -6.46
N SER A 291 14.65 9.41 -7.23
CA SER A 291 13.44 10.22 -7.20
C SER A 291 12.54 9.73 -6.07
N PRO A 292 12.13 10.59 -5.13
CA PRO A 292 11.24 10.18 -4.06
C PRO A 292 9.86 9.81 -4.61
N SER A 293 9.07 9.19 -3.75
CA SER A 293 7.73 8.71 -4.10
C SER A 293 6.84 9.82 -4.66
N PHE A 294 6.43 9.70 -5.92
CA PHE A 294 5.62 10.70 -6.62
C PHE A 294 4.21 10.16 -6.91
N CYS A 295 3.18 10.94 -6.58
CA CYS A 295 1.79 10.60 -6.91
C CYS A 295 1.49 11.00 -8.37
N TYR A 296 1.56 10.02 -9.26
CA TYR A 296 1.46 10.20 -10.70
C TYR A 296 0.04 10.55 -11.18
N PHE A 297 -0.98 10.10 -10.45
CA PHE A 297 -2.37 10.48 -10.68
C PHE A 297 -3.20 10.25 -9.41
N LYS A 298 -4.28 11.03 -9.27
CA LYS A 298 -5.27 10.88 -8.20
C LYS A 298 -6.49 10.13 -8.75
N THR A 299 -6.95 9.12 -8.03
CA THR A 299 -8.27 8.51 -8.28
C THR A 299 -9.22 8.95 -7.17
N LYS A 300 -10.50 9.21 -7.49
CA LYS A 300 -11.52 9.57 -6.49
C LYS A 300 -11.92 8.41 -5.57
N ARG A 301 -11.49 7.19 -5.89
CA ARG A 301 -11.69 5.98 -5.10
C ARG A 301 -10.44 5.14 -5.25
N GLU A 302 -9.81 4.80 -4.14
CA GLU A 302 -8.79 3.76 -4.09
C GLU A 302 -9.48 2.47 -4.51
N ILE A 303 -9.10 1.94 -5.67
CA ILE A 303 -9.76 0.78 -6.29
C ILE A 303 -9.34 -0.51 -5.55
N THR A 304 -8.42 -0.43 -4.59
CA THR A 304 -8.19 -1.57 -3.68
C THR A 304 -9.45 -1.76 -2.83
N PRO A 305 -10.14 -2.91 -2.94
CA PRO A 305 -11.22 -3.21 -2.03
C PRO A 305 -10.68 -3.20 -0.60
N PRO A 306 -11.42 -2.61 0.36
CA PRO A 306 -10.97 -2.63 1.73
C PRO A 306 -10.91 -4.07 2.25
N GLU A 307 -9.95 -4.34 3.12
CA GLU A 307 -9.87 -5.60 3.84
C GLU A 307 -10.46 -5.43 5.24
N GLN A 308 -11.41 -6.30 5.56
CA GLN A 308 -12.09 -6.29 6.85
C GLN A 308 -11.53 -7.37 7.74
N LEU A 309 -11.09 -6.98 8.93
CA LEU A 309 -10.66 -7.87 9.99
C LEU A 309 -11.73 -7.90 11.08
N ILE A 310 -12.18 -9.10 11.45
CA ILE A 310 -13.05 -9.33 12.59
C ILE A 310 -12.20 -9.95 13.70
N TYR A 311 -11.96 -9.19 14.76
CA TYR A 311 -11.23 -9.62 15.94
C TYR A 311 -12.22 -10.02 17.03
N VAL A 312 -12.09 -11.23 17.56
CA VAL A 312 -12.90 -11.72 18.69
C VAL A 312 -12.00 -11.82 19.89
N ARG A 313 -12.36 -11.11 20.96
CA ARG A 313 -11.60 -11.18 22.22
C ARG A 313 -11.83 -12.54 22.88
N ASN A 314 -10.76 -13.32 23.07
CA ASN A 314 -10.79 -14.63 23.71
C ASN A 314 -10.80 -14.54 25.24
#